data_AF-A0A962ZP94-F1
#
_entry.id   AF-A0A962ZP94-F1
#
_cell.length_a   1.000
_cell.length_b   1.000
_cell.length_c   1.000
_cell.angle_alpha   90.00
_cell.angle_beta   90.00
_cell.angle_gamma   90.00
#
_symmetry.space_group_name_H-M   'P 1'
#
loop_
_entity.id
_entity.type
_entity.pdbx_description
1 polymer ?
#
loop_
_entity_poly.entity_id
_entity_poly.type
_entity_poly.pdbx_seq_one_letter_code
_entity_poly.pdbx_strand_id
1 'polypeptide(L)' 'MDLSALSAVSPIDGRYADKTAPLRGIFSEFGLIKRRVLVEVRWLQRLAAHAGIPE' A
#
# COMPACT_ATOMS: atom_id res chain seq x y z
N MET A 1 10.68 22.74 -1.53
CA MET A 1 10.68 22.28 -2.94
C MET A 1 9.75 21.10 -2.99
N ASP A 2 8.73 21.13 -3.83
CA ASP A 2 7.73 20.05 -3.87
C ASP A 2 8.29 18.80 -4.56
N LEU A 3 7.75 17.64 -4.19
CA LEU A 3 8.14 16.38 -4.80
C LEU A 3 7.61 16.31 -6.24
N SER A 4 8.53 16.18 -7.19
CA SER A 4 8.28 16.01 -8.62
C SER A 4 9.23 14.97 -9.17
N ALA A 5 8.99 14.48 -10.39
CA ALA A 5 9.92 13.54 -11.02
C ALA A 5 11.35 14.13 -11.19
N LEU A 6 11.47 15.45 -11.31
CA LEU A 6 12.75 16.14 -11.48
C LEU A 6 13.48 16.38 -10.13
N SER A 7 12.72 16.58 -9.05
CA SER A 7 13.26 16.81 -7.70
C SER A 7 13.39 15.54 -6.85
N ALA A 8 12.90 14.39 -7.34
CA ALA A 8 13.04 13.10 -6.67
C ALA A 8 14.52 12.68 -6.55
N VAL A 9 14.96 12.40 -5.32
CA VAL A 9 16.35 11.99 -5.04
C VAL A 9 16.66 10.62 -5.64
N SER A 10 15.70 9.69 -5.57
CA SER A 10 15.83 8.38 -6.20
C SER A 10 15.36 8.42 -7.64
N PRO A 11 16.11 7.88 -8.61
CA PRO A 11 15.67 7.83 -10.00
C PRO A 11 14.48 6.88 -10.21
N ILE A 12 14.18 5.98 -9.26
CA ILE A 12 13.02 5.08 -9.30
C ILE A 12 11.71 5.87 -9.32
N ASP A 13 11.64 6.95 -8.53
CA ASP A 13 10.47 7.83 -8.44
C ASP A 13 10.62 9.10 -9.31
N GLY A 14 11.77 9.25 -9.97
CA GLY A 14 12.11 10.34 -10.89
C GLY A 14 12.26 9.87 -12.34
N ARG A 15 13.51 9.77 -12.81
CA ARG A 15 13.88 9.43 -14.20
C ARG A 15 13.15 8.21 -14.77
N TYR A 16 12.88 7.20 -13.94
CA TYR A 16 12.28 5.93 -14.34
C TYR A 16 10.86 5.73 -13.76
N ALA A 17 10.23 6.80 -13.29
CA ALA A 17 8.92 6.72 -12.64
C ALA A 17 7.81 6.17 -13.56
N ASP A 18 7.94 6.36 -14.88
CA ASP A 18 7.05 5.78 -15.89
C ASP A 18 7.23 4.26 -16.00
N LYS A 19 8.49 3.78 -15.89
CA LYS A 19 8.83 2.35 -15.92
C LYS A 19 8.39 1.62 -14.66
N THR A 20 8.33 2.32 -13.53
CA THR A 20 7.94 1.75 -12.22
C THR A 20 6.51 2.11 -11.82
N ALA A 21 5.75 2.82 -12.67
CA ALA A 21 4.38 3.25 -12.37
C ALA A 21 3.46 2.12 -11.87
N PRO A 22 3.48 0.90 -12.44
CA PRO A 22 2.65 -0.21 -11.94
C PRO A 22 2.98 -0.64 -10.50
N LEU A 23 4.21 -0.39 -10.04
CA LEU A 23 4.69 -0.79 -8.70
C LEU A 23 4.23 0.17 -7.60
N ARG A 24 3.87 1.41 -7.93
CA ARG A 24 3.45 2.42 -6.95
C ARG A 24 2.23 1.98 -6.15
N GLY A 25 1.28 1.30 -6.80
CA GLY A 25 0.11 0.76 -6.10
C GLY A 25 0.42 -0.41 -5.17
N ILE A 26 1.66 -0.89 -5.08
CA ILE A 26 2.06 -2.11 -4.35
C ILE A 26 3.10 -1.78 -3.27
N PHE A 27 4.21 -1.15 -3.64
CA PHE A 27 5.38 -0.95 -2.77
C PHE A 27 5.53 0.47 -2.21
N SER A 28 4.63 1.39 -2.55
CA SER A 28 4.59 2.70 -1.88
C SER A 28 3.97 2.59 -0.49
N GLU A 29 4.07 3.65 0.30
CA GLU A 29 3.35 3.79 1.56
C GLU A 29 1.83 3.63 1.37
N PHE A 30 1.25 4.19 0.30
CA PHE A 30 -0.14 3.94 -0.08
C PHE A 30 -0.39 2.43 -0.31
N GLY A 31 0.50 1.77 -1.04
CA GLY A 31 0.44 0.34 -1.29
C GLY A 31 0.41 -0.47 0.02
N LEU A 32 1.28 -0.13 0.96
CA LEU A 32 1.35 -0.72 2.30
C LEU A 32 0.09 -0.48 3.12
N ILE A 33 -0.35 0.78 3.23
CA ILE A 33 -1.55 1.16 4.00
C ILE A 33 -2.77 0.43 3.44
N LYS A 34 -2.93 0.35 2.12
CA LYS A 34 -4.01 -0.41 1.48
C LYS A 34 -4.03 -1.88 1.91
N ARG A 35 -2.86 -2.55 2.00
CA ARG A 35 -2.80 -3.95 2.46
C ARG A 35 -3.06 -4.06 3.96
N ARG A 36 -2.56 -3.12 4.78
CA ARG A 36 -2.84 -3.10 6.22
C ARG A 36 -4.36 -3.06 6.46
N VAL A 37 -5.07 -2.10 5.86
CA VAL A 37 -6.53 -2.00 5.98
C VAL A 37 -7.22 -3.27 5.50
N LEU A 38 -6.79 -3.84 4.38
CA LEU A 38 -7.34 -5.10 3.89
C LEU A 38 -7.19 -6.24 4.90
N VAL A 39 -6.01 -6.41 5.50
CA VAL A 39 -5.75 -7.45 6.49
C VAL A 39 -6.59 -7.24 7.75
N GLU A 40 -6.65 -6.02 8.27
CA GLU A 40 -7.47 -5.69 9.45
C GLU A 40 -8.95 -6.04 9.24
N VAL A 41 -9.51 -5.65 8.09
CA VAL A 41 -10.91 -5.95 7.74
C VAL A 41 -11.13 -7.45 7.61
N ARG A 42 -10.22 -8.16 6.92
CA ARG A 42 -10.35 -9.61 6.72
C ARG A 42 -10.16 -10.38 8.03
N TRP A 43 -9.31 -9.88 8.92
CA TRP A 43 -9.13 -10.43 10.25
C TRP A 43 -10.41 -10.30 11.07
N LEU A 44 -11.00 -9.10 11.13
CA LEU A 44 -12.26 -8.88 11.81
C LEU A 44 -13.38 -9.76 11.25
N GLN A 45 -13.50 -9.84 9.93
CA GLN A 45 -14.48 -10.74 9.28
C GLN A 45 -14.26 -12.21 9.64
N ARG A 46 -13.00 -12.64 9.79
CA ARG A 46 -12.67 -14.00 10.16
C ARG A 46 -13.07 -14.30 11.60
N LEU A 47 -12.81 -13.38 12.53
CA LEU A 47 -13.25 -13.49 13.93
C LEU A 47 -14.77 -13.58 14.02
N ALA A 48 -15.48 -12.66 13.37
CA ALA A 48 -16.94 -12.63 13.36
C ALA A 48 -17.58 -13.90 12.76
N ALA A 49 -16.92 -14.54 11.79
CA ALA A 49 -17.40 -15.79 11.18
C ALA A 49 -17.03 -17.05 12.00
N HIS A 50 -16.26 -16.93 13.08
CA HIS A 50 -15.78 -18.09 13.83
C HIS A 50 -16.72 -18.41 15.00
N ALA A 51 -17.51 -19.49 14.85
CA ALA A 51 -18.50 -19.91 15.84
C ALA A 51 -17.95 -20.17 17.26
N GLY A 52 -16.64 -20.41 17.41
CA GLY A 52 -15.98 -20.61 18.71
C GLY A 52 -15.55 -19.33 19.43
N ILE A 53 -15.75 -18.15 18.84
CA ILE A 53 -15.41 -16.85 19.44
C ILE A 53 -16.70 -16.02 19.51
N PRO A 54 -17.46 -16.11 20.63
CA PRO A 54 -18.55 -15.19 20.91
C PRO A 54 -18.01 -13.82 21.34
N GLU A 55 -18.89 -12.80 21.31
CA GLU A 55 -18.57 -11.40 21.63
C GLU A 55 -18.11 -11.15 23.07
#